data_AF-A0A925BJS9-F1
#
_entry.id   AF-A0A925BJS9-F1
#
_cell.length_a   1.000
_cell.length_b   1.000
_cell.length_c   1.000
_cell.angle_alpha   90.00
_cell.angle_beta   90.00
_cell.angle_gamma   90.00
#
_symmetry.space_group_name_H-M   'P 1'
#
loop_
_entity.id
_entity.type
_entity.pdbx_description
1 polymer ?
#
loop_
_entity_poly.entity_id
_entity_poly.type
_entity_poly.pdbx_seq_one_letter_code
_entity_poly.pdbx_strand_id
1 'polypeptide(L)'
;MRIAIVNDLLLAVEALRRVVSSVPGYQVCWIARDGAEAVRKCKTDLPDLILMDMLMPVMDGAEATRRIMSECPTTVLVVSSTLGGNFAKVFEAMGHGAVDAVKTPELGKDGNVQGGASLLAKIESVTELKDKTERSAQIRSGLIRPVAAHATDDLPTLPLIAIGASTGGPNALVEVLNRIPKDLRAGIVIAQHITADFATGLASWMAEMCQRTVRIARNNDPPQAGEVLIAGTN
;
A
#
# COMPACT_ATOMS: atom_id res chain seq x y z
N MET A 1 8.35 -19.25 -3.93
CA MET A 1 8.54 -17.84 -3.58
C MET A 1 9.31 -17.73 -2.27
N ARG A 2 10.42 -16.99 -2.28
CA ARG A 2 11.27 -16.69 -1.14
C ARG A 2 10.78 -15.42 -0.47
N ILE A 3 10.32 -15.54 0.77
CA ILE A 3 9.79 -14.42 1.55
C ILE A 3 10.77 -14.13 2.68
N ALA A 4 11.04 -12.86 2.94
CA ALA A 4 11.76 -12.42 4.13
C ALA A 4 10.80 -11.79 5.14
N ILE A 5 11.10 -11.93 6.43
CA ILE A 5 10.32 -11.35 7.52
C ILE A 5 11.20 -10.36 8.28
N VAL A 6 10.70 -9.14 8.48
CA VAL A 6 11.40 -8.09 9.23
C VAL A 6 10.47 -7.59 10.32
N ASN A 7 10.71 -8.04 11.55
CA ASN A 7 9.91 -7.70 12.72
C ASN A 7 10.73 -8.00 14.00
N ASP A 8 10.68 -7.09 14.98
CA ASP A 8 11.40 -7.23 16.25
C ASP A 8 10.65 -8.08 17.29
N LEU A 9 9.34 -8.24 17.14
CA LEU A 9 8.48 -9.02 18.03
C LEU A 9 8.43 -10.50 17.61
N LEU A 10 8.97 -11.37 18.47
CA LEU A 10 9.03 -12.82 18.23
C LEU A 10 7.66 -13.46 17.93
N LEU A 11 6.60 -13.02 18.62
CA LEU A 11 5.25 -13.54 18.39
C LEU A 11 4.71 -13.18 17.00
N ALA A 12 4.99 -11.97 16.53
CA ALA A 12 4.61 -11.54 15.18
C ALA A 12 5.41 -12.31 14.13
N VAL A 13 6.72 -12.48 14.34
CA VAL A 13 7.57 -13.32 13.47
C VAL A 13 7.01 -14.74 13.36
N GLU A 14 6.63 -15.36 14.48
CA GLU A 14 6.08 -16.72 14.45
C GLU A 14 4.70 -16.78 13.78
N ALA A 15 3.83 -15.81 13.99
CA ALA A 15 2.54 -15.71 13.30
C ALA A 15 2.75 -15.61 11.77
N LEU A 16 3.62 -14.70 11.33
CA LEU A 16 3.98 -14.53 9.92
C LEU A 16 4.59 -15.81 9.33
N ARG A 17 5.51 -16.45 10.06
CA ARG A 17 6.16 -17.70 9.62
C ARG A 17 5.14 -18.82 9.42
N ARG A 18 4.16 -18.97 10.30
CA ARG A 18 3.08 -19.97 10.17
C ARG A 18 2.22 -19.72 8.93
N VAL A 19 1.85 -18.47 8.69
CA VAL A 19 1.07 -18.10 7.49
C VAL A 19 1.86 -18.36 6.21
N VAL A 20 3.15 -17.98 6.17
CA VAL A 20 4.00 -18.25 5.02
C VAL A 20 4.16 -19.75 4.79
N SER A 21 4.36 -20.53 5.86
CA SER A 21 4.60 -21.97 5.78
C SER A 21 3.34 -22.79 5.48
N SER A 22 2.14 -22.20 5.59
CA SER A 22 0.89 -22.90 5.24
C SER A 22 0.68 -23.05 3.73
N VAL A 23 1.44 -22.31 2.92
CA VAL A 23 1.32 -22.32 1.46
C VAL A 23 2.46 -23.14 0.83
N PRO A 24 2.16 -24.22 0.10
CA PRO A 24 3.17 -24.98 -0.63
C PRO A 24 3.96 -24.09 -1.61
N GLY A 25 5.30 -24.20 -1.57
CA GLY A 25 6.18 -23.44 -2.44
C GLY A 25 6.56 -22.04 -1.92
N TYR A 26 5.97 -21.57 -0.81
CA TYR A 26 6.46 -20.41 -0.09
C TYR A 26 7.51 -20.83 0.94
N GLN A 27 8.57 -20.03 1.08
CA GLN A 27 9.66 -20.31 2.01
C GLN A 27 10.15 -19.02 2.67
N VAL A 28 10.32 -19.06 3.99
CA VAL A 28 11.04 -17.99 4.70
C VAL A 28 12.54 -18.17 4.46
N CYS A 29 13.15 -17.25 3.71
CA CYS A 29 14.58 -17.32 3.37
C CYS A 29 15.46 -16.76 4.50
N TRP A 30 15.05 -15.66 5.13
CA TRP A 30 15.69 -15.12 6.32
C TRP A 30 14.73 -14.24 7.12
N ILE A 31 15.12 -13.97 8.36
CA ILE A 31 14.39 -13.12 9.30
C ILE A 31 15.34 -12.04 9.80
N ALA A 32 14.91 -10.79 9.86
CA ALA A 32 15.65 -9.69 10.47
C ALA A 32 14.82 -9.08 11.62
N ARG A 33 15.51 -8.59 12.65
CA ARG A 33 14.87 -7.99 13.83
C ARG A 33 14.87 -6.46 13.84
N ASP A 34 15.50 -5.84 12.83
CA ASP A 34 15.48 -4.41 12.60
C ASP A 34 15.72 -4.08 11.12
N GLY A 35 15.46 -2.83 10.74
CA GLY A 35 15.63 -2.36 9.37
C GLY A 35 17.08 -2.40 8.88
N ALA A 36 18.08 -2.18 9.75
CA ALA A 36 19.48 -2.17 9.36
C ALA A 36 20.01 -3.58 9.06
N GLU A 37 19.56 -4.58 9.82
CA GLU A 37 19.78 -5.99 9.51
C GLU A 37 19.09 -6.39 8.19
N ALA A 38 17.85 -5.94 7.97
CA ALA A 38 17.14 -6.22 6.72
C ALA A 38 17.88 -5.68 5.49
N VAL A 39 18.35 -4.43 5.53
CA VAL A 39 19.14 -3.82 4.45
C VAL A 39 20.42 -4.62 4.19
N ARG A 40 21.15 -5.03 5.24
CA ARG A 40 22.36 -5.85 5.10
C ARG A 40 22.06 -7.21 4.46
N LYS A 41 21.00 -7.89 4.90
CA LYS A 41 20.61 -9.21 4.38
C LYS A 41 20.16 -9.14 2.93
N CYS A 42 19.39 -8.11 2.54
CA CYS A 42 18.96 -7.93 1.16
C CYS A 42 20.14 -7.80 0.19
N LYS A 43 21.24 -7.17 0.60
CA LYS A 43 22.45 -7.09 -0.24
C LYS A 43 23.11 -8.44 -0.52
N THR A 44 22.93 -9.41 0.37
CA THR A 44 23.57 -10.73 0.28
C THR A 44 22.64 -11.82 -0.23
N ASP A 45 21.34 -11.73 0.09
CA ASP A 45 20.32 -12.70 -0.25
C ASP A 45 18.99 -11.98 -0.51
N LEU A 46 18.67 -11.79 -1.79
CA LEU A 46 17.48 -11.08 -2.23
C LEU A 46 16.24 -11.98 -2.17
N PRO A 47 15.21 -11.62 -1.38
CA PRO A 47 13.92 -12.31 -1.39
C PRO A 47 13.05 -11.82 -2.56
N ASP A 48 12.02 -12.59 -2.90
CA ASP A 48 11.00 -12.17 -3.87
C ASP A 48 10.06 -11.11 -3.26
N LEU A 49 9.84 -11.21 -1.94
CA LEU A 49 8.96 -10.35 -1.15
C LEU A 49 9.51 -10.18 0.27
N ILE A 50 9.43 -8.96 0.80
CA ILE A 50 9.72 -8.64 2.19
C ILE A 50 8.42 -8.29 2.91
N LEU A 51 8.16 -8.96 4.03
CA LEU A 51 7.13 -8.59 4.99
C LEU A 51 7.77 -7.69 6.04
N MET A 52 7.45 -6.39 6.01
CA MET A 52 8.15 -5.35 6.78
C MET A 52 7.24 -4.74 7.84
N ASP A 53 7.64 -4.82 9.10
CA ASP A 53 7.06 -3.99 10.16
C ASP A 53 7.60 -2.57 10.13
N MET A 54 6.84 -1.62 10.65
CA MET A 54 7.16 -0.21 10.66
C MET A 54 7.89 0.22 11.92
N LEU A 55 7.54 -0.34 13.07
CA LEU A 55 8.08 0.09 14.36
C LEU A 55 9.10 -0.93 14.84
N MET A 56 10.37 -0.59 14.72
CA MET A 56 11.49 -1.44 15.10
C MET A 56 12.62 -0.61 15.70
N PRO A 57 13.48 -1.20 16.54
CA PRO A 57 14.67 -0.52 17.05
C PRO A 57 15.68 -0.24 15.93
N VAL A 58 16.63 0.67 16.18
CA VAL A 58 17.76 1.02 15.29
C VAL A 58 17.36 1.70 13.98
N MET A 59 16.51 1.06 13.17
CA MET A 59 16.00 1.57 11.91
C MET A 59 14.55 1.11 11.73
N ASP A 60 13.67 2.08 11.55
CA ASP A 60 12.25 1.83 11.29
C ASP A 60 12.01 1.27 9.88
N GLY A 61 10.81 0.73 9.66
CA GLY A 61 10.47 0.09 8.39
C GLY A 61 10.37 1.05 7.21
N ALA A 62 10.08 2.33 7.44
CA ALA A 62 10.00 3.33 6.37
C ALA A 62 11.39 3.66 5.82
N GLU A 63 12.35 3.92 6.70
CA GLU A 63 13.75 4.15 6.32
C GLU A 63 14.39 2.88 5.74
N ALA A 64 14.07 1.71 6.30
CA ALA A 64 14.51 0.42 5.74
C ALA A 64 13.98 0.24 4.30
N THR A 65 12.70 0.53 4.06
CA THR A 65 12.08 0.47 2.73
C THR A 65 12.80 1.42 1.77
N ARG A 66 13.05 2.68 2.17
CA ARG A 66 13.77 3.65 1.35
C ARG A 66 15.15 3.16 0.91
N ARG A 67 15.92 2.58 1.83
CA ARG A 67 17.25 2.04 1.54
C ARG A 67 17.20 0.79 0.69
N ILE A 68 16.31 -0.14 0.99
CA ILE A 68 16.13 -1.36 0.18
C ILE A 68 15.73 -0.95 -1.25
N MET A 69 14.76 -0.07 -1.42
CA MET A 69 14.31 0.37 -2.74
C MET A 69 15.36 1.14 -3.55
N SER A 70 16.34 1.78 -2.90
CA SER A 70 17.42 2.50 -3.59
C SER A 70 18.67 1.66 -3.84
N GLU A 71 19.03 0.77 -2.91
CA GLU A 71 20.27 -0.01 -2.96
C GLU A 71 20.08 -1.39 -3.59
N CYS A 72 18.91 -2.00 -3.37
CA CYS A 72 18.59 -3.35 -3.82
C CYS A 72 17.06 -3.52 -4.00
N PRO A 73 16.47 -2.91 -5.04
CA PRO A 73 15.02 -2.82 -5.21
C PRO A 73 14.33 -4.16 -5.06
N THR A 74 13.54 -4.29 -3.99
CA THR A 74 12.86 -5.53 -3.60
C THR A 74 11.44 -5.20 -3.21
N THR A 75 10.48 -6.05 -3.54
CA THR A 75 9.08 -5.79 -3.19
C THR A 75 8.88 -5.84 -1.69
N VAL A 76 8.31 -4.77 -1.14
CA VAL A 76 8.01 -4.63 0.29
C VAL A 76 6.49 -4.56 0.48
N LEU A 77 5.93 -5.53 1.21
CA LEU A 77 4.58 -5.48 1.74
C LEU A 77 4.66 -5.10 3.22
N VAL A 78 4.02 -4.00 3.59
CA VAL A 78 3.99 -3.55 4.99
C VAL A 78 3.05 -4.47 5.78
N VAL A 79 3.55 -5.02 6.88
CA VAL A 79 2.78 -5.79 7.87
C VAL A 79 2.93 -5.09 9.21
N SER A 80 1.90 -4.34 9.62
CA SER A 80 1.97 -3.61 10.90
C SER A 80 0.72 -3.85 11.75
N SER A 81 0.93 -3.92 13.06
CA SER A 81 -0.11 -4.16 14.07
C SER A 81 -0.83 -2.90 14.53
N THR A 82 -0.51 -1.74 13.93
CA THR A 82 -0.91 -0.36 14.28
C THR A 82 -2.24 -0.23 15.02
N LEU A 83 -2.20 -0.35 16.35
CA LEU A 83 -3.30 -0.02 17.27
C LEU A 83 -3.14 1.37 17.92
N GLY A 84 -2.10 2.16 17.58
CA GLY A 84 -1.77 3.33 18.41
C GLY A 84 -0.93 4.45 17.78
N GLY A 85 -1.16 4.82 16.51
CA GLY A 85 -0.86 6.20 16.09
C GLY A 85 0.39 6.46 15.24
N ASN A 86 0.84 5.53 14.40
CA ASN A 86 1.87 5.88 13.40
C ASN A 86 1.58 5.39 11.98
N PHE A 87 0.34 5.59 11.51
CA PHE A 87 -0.01 5.39 10.10
C PHE A 87 0.87 6.21 9.15
N ALA A 88 1.40 7.34 9.61
CA ALA A 88 2.35 8.15 8.85
C ALA A 88 3.53 7.32 8.34
N LYS A 89 4.11 6.45 9.18
CA LYS A 89 5.22 5.58 8.77
C LYS A 89 4.85 4.56 7.71
N VAL A 90 3.64 4.02 7.76
CA VAL A 90 3.12 3.08 6.74
C VAL A 90 3.06 3.77 5.38
N PHE A 91 2.51 4.98 5.34
CA PHE A 91 2.37 5.72 4.09
C PHE A 91 3.68 6.37 3.62
N GLU A 92 4.58 6.74 4.54
CA GLU A 92 5.97 7.12 4.25
C GLU A 92 6.69 5.97 3.52
N ALA A 93 6.57 4.74 4.03
CA ALA A 93 7.11 3.55 3.38
C ALA A 93 6.50 3.31 1.98
N MET A 94 5.18 3.53 1.81
CA MET A 94 4.53 3.47 0.49
C MET A 94 5.09 4.51 -0.47
N GLY A 95 5.31 5.74 -0.01
CA GLY A 95 5.97 6.80 -0.79
C GLY A 95 7.41 6.46 -1.18
N HIS A 96 8.06 5.57 -0.45
CA HIS A 96 9.37 5.01 -0.79
C HIS A 96 9.32 3.77 -1.69
N GLY A 97 8.13 3.27 -2.05
CA GLY A 97 7.94 2.18 -2.97
C GLY A 97 7.43 0.86 -2.36
N ALA A 98 7.04 0.85 -1.09
CA ALA A 98 6.25 -0.27 -0.58
C ALA A 98 4.94 -0.40 -1.36
N VAL A 99 4.54 -1.64 -1.67
CA VAL A 99 3.45 -1.89 -2.62
C VAL A 99 2.07 -1.78 -1.99
N ASP A 100 1.96 -2.14 -0.71
CA ASP A 100 0.70 -2.13 0.03
C ASP A 100 0.95 -2.32 1.53
N ALA A 101 -0.13 -2.27 2.32
CA ALA A 101 -0.12 -2.59 3.74
C ALA A 101 -1.23 -3.58 4.11
N VAL A 102 -0.96 -4.39 5.12
CA VAL A 102 -1.92 -5.28 5.76
C VAL A 102 -1.66 -5.34 7.26
N LYS A 103 -2.70 -5.62 8.04
CA LYS A 103 -2.56 -5.80 9.48
C LYS A 103 -1.70 -7.05 9.76
N THR A 104 -0.78 -6.95 10.70
CA THR A 104 0.01 -8.09 11.16
C THR A 104 -0.90 -9.17 11.74
N PRO A 105 -0.79 -10.44 11.30
CA PRO A 105 -1.51 -11.54 11.90
C PRO A 105 -1.11 -11.75 13.37
N GLU A 106 -2.06 -12.16 14.19
CA GLU A 106 -1.85 -12.37 15.63
C GLU A 106 -1.87 -13.86 15.95
N LEU A 107 -0.92 -14.31 16.78
CA LEU A 107 -0.89 -15.69 17.27
C LEU A 107 -1.75 -15.82 18.52
N GLY A 108 -2.87 -16.53 18.40
CA GLY A 108 -3.79 -16.81 19.50
C GLY A 108 -3.19 -17.77 20.55
N LYS A 109 -3.78 -17.78 21.75
CA LYS A 109 -3.36 -18.66 22.86
C LYS A 109 -3.57 -20.15 22.55
N ASP A 110 -4.49 -20.45 21.64
CA ASP A 110 -4.77 -21.78 21.09
C ASP A 110 -3.78 -22.19 19.98
N GLY A 111 -2.84 -21.31 19.61
CA GLY A 111 -1.87 -21.54 18.55
C GLY A 111 -2.42 -21.24 17.14
N ASN A 112 -3.67 -20.80 17.01
CA ASN A 112 -4.23 -20.42 15.73
C ASN A 112 -3.79 -19.00 15.35
N VAL A 113 -3.56 -18.77 14.06
CA VAL A 113 -3.19 -17.43 13.55
C VAL A 113 -4.44 -16.70 13.08
N GLN A 114 -4.74 -15.57 13.70
CA GLN A 114 -5.82 -14.68 13.30
C GLN A 114 -5.32 -13.66 12.28
N GLY A 115 -6.12 -13.38 11.24
CA GLY A 115 -5.73 -12.43 10.17
C GLY A 115 -4.79 -13.00 9.10
N GLY A 116 -4.40 -14.28 9.18
CA GLY A 116 -3.53 -14.92 8.20
C GLY A 116 -4.09 -14.92 6.78
N ALA A 117 -5.41 -15.12 6.62
CA ALA A 117 -6.07 -15.11 5.32
C ALA A 117 -5.95 -13.75 4.59
N SER A 118 -6.06 -12.63 5.31
CA SER A 118 -5.91 -11.28 4.75
C SER A 118 -4.47 -11.04 4.26
N LEU A 119 -3.48 -11.52 5.02
CA LEU A 119 -2.08 -11.47 4.59
C LEU A 119 -1.86 -12.28 3.32
N LEU A 120 -2.36 -13.53 3.25
CA LEU A 120 -2.20 -14.39 2.07
C LEU A 120 -2.83 -13.77 0.82
N ALA A 121 -4.07 -13.27 0.93
CA ALA A 121 -4.74 -12.60 -0.19
C ALA A 121 -3.95 -11.39 -0.72
N LYS A 122 -3.30 -10.63 0.18
CA LYS A 122 -2.43 -9.51 -0.22
C LYS A 122 -1.14 -9.99 -0.87
N ILE A 123 -0.50 -11.03 -0.34
CA ILE A 123 0.70 -11.63 -0.95
C ILE A 123 0.40 -12.08 -2.38
N GLU A 124 -0.68 -12.83 -2.59
CA GLU A 124 -1.12 -13.30 -3.91
C GLU A 124 -1.38 -12.13 -4.88
N SER A 125 -2.11 -11.11 -4.41
CA SER A 125 -2.38 -9.90 -5.21
C SER A 125 -1.10 -9.16 -5.62
N VAL A 126 -0.11 -9.08 -4.72
CA VAL A 126 1.20 -8.49 -5.01
C VAL A 126 1.95 -9.29 -6.07
N THR A 127 1.94 -10.61 -5.98
CA THR A 127 2.60 -11.48 -6.96
C THR A 127 1.99 -11.34 -8.36
N GLU A 128 0.66 -11.33 -8.46
CA GLU A 128 -0.01 -11.15 -9.76
C GLU A 128 0.28 -9.79 -10.40
N LEU A 129 0.40 -8.74 -9.58
CA LEU A 129 0.67 -7.39 -10.08
C LEU A 129 2.07 -7.28 -10.67
N LYS A 130 3.09 -7.93 -10.08
CA LYS A 130 4.44 -7.96 -10.64
C LYS A 130 4.43 -8.61 -12.03
N ASP A 131 3.80 -9.77 -12.15
CA ASP A 131 3.69 -10.51 -13.42
C ASP A 131 2.97 -9.69 -14.51
N LYS A 132 1.90 -8.97 -14.15
CA LYS A 132 1.12 -8.13 -15.09
C LYS A 132 1.87 -6.86 -15.49
N THR A 133 2.62 -6.24 -14.57
CA THR A 133 3.37 -5.00 -14.83
C THR A 133 4.54 -5.26 -15.78
N GLU A 134 5.26 -6.36 -15.58
CA GLU A 134 6.34 -6.79 -16.47
C GLU A 134 5.83 -7.08 -17.89
N ARG A 135 4.66 -7.72 -18.02
CA ARG A 135 4.00 -7.93 -19.32
C ARG A 135 3.50 -6.64 -19.98
N SER A 136 3.01 -5.68 -19.20
CA SER A 136 2.42 -4.44 -19.72
C SER A 136 3.46 -3.42 -20.15
N ALA A 137 4.65 -3.43 -19.53
CA ALA A 137 5.78 -2.58 -19.90
C ALA A 137 6.28 -2.84 -21.34
N GLN A 138 6.10 -4.06 -21.86
CA GLN A 138 6.43 -4.41 -23.24
C GLN A 138 5.44 -3.88 -24.29
N ILE A 139 4.23 -3.45 -23.90
CA ILE A 139 3.14 -3.12 -24.83
C ILE A 139 2.91 -1.60 -24.96
N ARG A 140 3.43 -0.77 -24.04
CA ARG A 140 3.10 0.67 -24.00
C ARG A 140 4.20 1.56 -24.59
N SER A 141 4.25 1.63 -25.93
CA SER A 141 4.80 2.79 -26.66
C SER A 141 3.73 3.54 -27.48
N GLY A 142 2.45 3.39 -27.14
CA GLY A 142 1.36 4.13 -27.76
C GLY A 142 1.08 5.43 -27.02
N LEU A 143 1.33 6.57 -27.69
CA LEU A 143 1.04 7.92 -27.20
C LEU A 143 -0.38 8.04 -26.62
N ILE A 144 -0.49 8.27 -25.32
CA ILE A 144 -1.70 8.84 -24.73
C ILE A 144 -1.77 10.28 -25.24
N ARG A 145 -2.59 10.51 -26.27
CA ARG A 145 -2.92 11.87 -26.70
C ARG A 145 -3.79 12.50 -25.59
N PRO A 146 -3.46 13.69 -25.07
CA PRO A 146 -4.35 14.37 -24.16
C PRO A 146 -5.67 14.61 -24.90
N VAL A 147 -6.77 14.05 -24.37
CA VAL A 147 -8.11 14.44 -24.83
C VAL A 147 -8.26 15.90 -24.42
N ALA A 148 -8.44 16.78 -25.39
CA ALA A 148 -8.66 18.20 -25.13
C ALA A 148 -9.85 18.33 -24.18
N ALA A 149 -9.59 18.88 -22.99
CA ALA A 149 -10.63 19.17 -22.01
C ALA A 149 -11.63 20.14 -22.67
N HIS A 150 -12.82 19.64 -22.98
CA HIS A 150 -13.92 20.52 -23.31
C HIS A 150 -14.37 21.14 -21.99
N ALA A 151 -14.30 22.46 -21.91
CA ALA A 151 -14.81 23.20 -20.76
C ALA A 151 -16.29 22.84 -20.56
N THR A 152 -16.58 22.17 -19.46
CA THR A 152 -17.92 21.72 -19.09
C THR A 152 -18.69 22.84 -18.38
N ASP A 153 -18.74 24.03 -18.99
CA ASP A 153 -19.39 25.17 -18.35
C ASP A 153 -20.93 25.09 -18.36
N ASP A 154 -21.51 24.18 -19.16
CA ASP A 154 -22.97 24.00 -19.32
C ASP A 154 -23.55 22.71 -18.70
N LEU A 155 -22.81 21.99 -17.86
CA LEU A 155 -23.37 20.78 -17.23
C LEU A 155 -24.33 21.14 -16.07
N PRO A 156 -25.59 20.68 -16.10
CA PRO A 156 -26.60 20.99 -15.06
C PRO A 156 -26.29 20.34 -13.71
N THR A 157 -25.39 19.36 -13.67
CA THR A 157 -24.96 18.64 -12.47
C THR A 157 -23.45 18.54 -12.44
N LEU A 158 -22.88 18.51 -11.23
CA LEU A 158 -21.44 18.34 -11.04
C LEU A 158 -20.99 16.96 -11.56
N PRO A 159 -20.04 16.89 -12.50
CA PRO A 159 -19.46 15.62 -12.95
C PRO A 159 -18.82 14.85 -11.81
N LEU A 160 -18.94 13.53 -11.84
CA LEU A 160 -18.35 12.62 -10.86
C LEU A 160 -17.27 11.75 -11.51
N ILE A 161 -16.10 11.68 -10.89
CA ILE A 161 -15.06 10.70 -11.19
C ILE A 161 -15.07 9.67 -10.07
N ALA A 162 -15.35 8.42 -10.41
CA ALA A 162 -15.28 7.30 -9.48
C ALA A 162 -14.06 6.42 -9.78
N ILE A 163 -13.22 6.15 -8.77
CA ILE A 163 -12.00 5.35 -8.90
C ILE A 163 -12.05 4.18 -7.91
N GLY A 164 -11.88 2.95 -8.41
CA GLY A 164 -11.67 1.76 -7.60
C GLY A 164 -10.20 1.34 -7.62
N ALA A 165 -9.62 1.03 -6.47
CA ALA A 165 -8.23 0.61 -6.33
C ALA A 165 -8.04 -0.45 -5.23
N SER A 166 -6.93 -1.18 -5.28
CA SER A 166 -6.61 -2.26 -4.34
C SER A 166 -5.09 -2.29 -4.12
N THR A 167 -4.42 -3.43 -4.30
CA THR A 167 -2.95 -3.54 -4.16
C THR A 167 -2.21 -2.62 -5.14
N GLY A 168 -1.18 -1.91 -4.67
CA GLY A 168 -0.51 -0.84 -5.42
C GLY A 168 -1.34 0.45 -5.57
N GLY A 169 -2.60 0.43 -5.12
CA GLY A 169 -3.56 1.50 -5.25
C GLY A 169 -3.11 2.83 -4.65
N PRO A 170 -2.59 2.90 -3.41
CA PRO A 170 -2.20 4.17 -2.80
C PRO A 170 -1.27 5.02 -3.68
N ASN A 171 -0.20 4.42 -4.23
CA ASN A 171 0.74 5.11 -5.11
C ASN A 171 0.10 5.45 -6.47
N ALA A 172 -0.67 4.53 -7.06
CA ALA A 172 -1.37 4.77 -8.32
C ALA A 172 -2.39 5.92 -8.21
N LEU A 173 -3.10 6.01 -7.08
CA LEU A 173 -4.05 7.08 -6.81
C LEU A 173 -3.35 8.44 -6.73
N VAL A 174 -2.22 8.54 -6.04
CA VAL A 174 -1.41 9.77 -5.99
C VAL A 174 -0.93 10.16 -7.40
N GLU A 175 -0.46 9.19 -8.19
CA GLU A 175 -0.03 9.45 -9.58
C GLU A 175 -1.19 9.99 -10.43
N VAL A 176 -2.36 9.37 -10.36
CA VAL A 176 -3.56 9.80 -11.10
C VAL A 176 -4.01 11.19 -10.64
N LEU A 177 -4.14 11.42 -9.33
CA LEU A 177 -4.63 12.69 -8.78
C LEU A 177 -3.68 13.87 -9.07
N ASN A 178 -2.37 13.62 -9.12
CA ASN A 178 -1.38 14.63 -9.51
C ASN A 178 -1.41 14.99 -11.00
N ARG A 179 -1.97 14.12 -11.85
CA ARG A 179 -2.16 14.41 -13.29
C ARG A 179 -3.49 15.08 -13.59
N ILE A 180 -4.46 14.99 -12.68
CA ILE A 180 -5.73 15.70 -12.81
C ILE A 180 -5.47 17.20 -12.53
N PRO A 181 -6.02 18.15 -13.30
CA PRO A 181 -5.95 19.58 -12.98
C PRO A 181 -6.61 19.90 -11.63
N LYS A 182 -6.05 20.82 -10.84
CA LYS A 182 -6.59 21.16 -9.51
C LYS A 182 -7.89 21.96 -9.59
N ASP A 183 -8.09 22.68 -10.69
CA ASP A 183 -9.26 23.48 -11.03
C ASP A 183 -10.37 22.68 -11.74
N LEU A 184 -10.19 21.36 -11.91
CA LEU A 184 -11.20 20.50 -12.50
C LEU A 184 -12.51 20.57 -11.68
N ARG A 185 -13.59 21.01 -12.33
CA ARG A 185 -14.93 21.09 -11.75
C ARG A 185 -15.62 19.73 -11.72
N ALA A 186 -15.08 18.79 -10.95
CA ALA A 186 -15.66 17.47 -10.73
C ALA A 186 -15.50 17.04 -9.27
N GLY A 187 -16.45 16.27 -8.76
CA GLY A 187 -16.28 15.52 -7.51
C GLY A 187 -15.51 14.24 -7.78
N ILE A 188 -14.58 13.88 -6.90
CA ILE A 188 -13.80 12.64 -7.01
C ILE A 188 -14.14 11.73 -5.83
N VAL A 189 -14.57 10.51 -6.11
CA VAL A 189 -14.84 9.47 -5.10
C VAL A 189 -13.95 8.26 -5.35
N ILE A 190 -13.36 7.74 -4.28
CA ILE A 190 -12.37 6.66 -4.33
C ILE A 190 -12.81 5.53 -3.39
N ALA A 191 -12.90 4.32 -3.94
CA ALA A 191 -13.02 3.08 -3.18
C ALA A 191 -11.68 2.33 -3.24
N GLN A 192 -10.90 2.42 -2.17
CA GLN A 192 -9.63 1.72 -2.03
C GLN A 192 -9.82 0.52 -1.10
N HIS A 193 -9.52 -0.69 -1.57
CA HIS A 193 -9.56 -1.88 -0.74
C HIS A 193 -8.39 -1.88 0.26
N ILE A 194 -8.69 -1.39 1.45
CA ILE A 194 -7.76 -1.25 2.58
C ILE A 194 -8.52 -1.53 3.89
N THR A 195 -7.83 -2.02 4.92
CA THR A 195 -8.48 -2.18 6.24
C THR A 195 -8.89 -0.82 6.78
N ALA A 196 -10.08 -0.74 7.40
CA ALA A 196 -10.67 0.51 7.90
C ALA A 196 -9.70 1.29 8.82
N ASP A 197 -8.88 0.59 9.60
CA ASP A 197 -7.85 1.18 10.46
C ASP A 197 -6.91 2.13 9.70
N PHE A 198 -6.57 1.83 8.43
CA PHE A 198 -5.64 2.62 7.62
C PHE A 198 -6.32 3.73 6.80
N ALA A 199 -7.66 3.72 6.66
CA ALA A 199 -8.36 4.61 5.74
C ALA A 199 -8.09 6.09 6.05
N THR A 200 -8.19 6.49 7.32
CA THR A 200 -7.94 7.88 7.74
C THR A 200 -6.50 8.31 7.46
N GLY A 201 -5.52 7.43 7.72
CA GLY A 201 -4.13 7.71 7.41
C GLY A 201 -3.87 7.87 5.91
N LEU A 202 -4.55 7.06 5.08
CA LEU A 202 -4.46 7.15 3.62
C LEU A 202 -4.96 8.51 3.14
N ALA A 203 -6.10 8.97 3.64
CA ALA A 203 -6.66 10.27 3.27
C ALA A 203 -5.70 11.43 3.62
N SER A 204 -5.16 11.44 4.84
CA SER A 204 -4.20 12.47 5.27
C SER A 204 -2.94 12.48 4.41
N TRP A 205 -2.36 11.31 4.14
CA TRP A 205 -1.18 11.19 3.29
C TRP A 205 -1.46 11.62 1.84
N MET A 206 -2.57 11.19 1.26
CA MET A 206 -2.96 11.62 -0.10
C MET A 206 -3.20 13.12 -0.17
N ALA A 207 -3.77 13.74 0.87
CA ALA A 207 -3.95 15.19 0.94
C ALA A 207 -2.62 15.93 0.86
N GLU A 208 -1.61 15.45 1.60
CA GLU A 208 -0.24 15.99 1.59
C GLU A 208 0.43 15.81 0.23
N MET A 209 0.43 14.58 -0.30
CA MET A 209 1.12 14.22 -1.54
C MET A 209 0.50 14.86 -2.79
N CYS A 210 -0.82 15.08 -2.80
CA CYS A 210 -1.53 15.67 -3.92
C CYS A 210 -1.75 17.19 -3.77
N GLN A 211 -1.52 17.73 -2.57
CA GLN A 211 -1.89 19.10 -2.20
C GLN A 211 -3.34 19.42 -2.59
N ARG A 212 -4.27 18.54 -2.16
CA ARG A 212 -5.72 18.59 -2.43
C ARG A 212 -6.49 18.29 -1.14
N THR A 213 -7.75 18.73 -1.08
CA THR A 213 -8.65 18.30 -0.01
C THR A 213 -9.03 16.84 -0.21
N VAL A 214 -8.48 15.97 0.64
CA VAL A 214 -8.80 14.53 0.67
C VAL A 214 -9.34 14.18 2.05
N ARG A 215 -10.50 13.53 2.10
CA ARG A 215 -11.15 13.16 3.38
C ARG A 215 -11.94 11.87 3.26
N ILE A 216 -12.21 11.26 4.41
CA ILE A 216 -13.10 10.09 4.49
C ILE A 216 -14.54 10.52 4.21
N ALA A 217 -15.19 9.81 3.30
CA ALA A 217 -16.60 9.97 2.98
C ALA A 217 -17.47 9.62 4.18
N ARG A 218 -18.47 10.45 4.46
CA ARG A 218 -19.50 10.18 5.46
C ARG A 218 -20.80 9.75 4.78
N ASN A 219 -21.72 9.17 5.55
CA ASN A 219 -23.04 8.87 5.01
C ASN A 219 -23.75 10.18 4.62
N ASN A 220 -24.40 10.19 3.44
CA ASN A 220 -25.06 11.36 2.85
C ASN A 220 -24.13 12.56 2.54
N ASP A 221 -22.85 12.29 2.33
CA ASP A 221 -21.84 13.32 2.05
C ASP A 221 -21.83 13.65 0.54
N PRO A 222 -22.26 14.85 0.13
CA PRO A 222 -22.34 15.17 -1.29
C PRO A 222 -20.94 15.42 -1.87
N PRO A 223 -20.55 14.77 -2.99
CA PRO A 223 -19.29 15.09 -3.67
C PRO A 223 -19.24 16.55 -4.10
N GLN A 224 -18.14 17.24 -3.79
CA GLN A 224 -17.93 18.65 -4.14
C GLN A 224 -16.79 18.80 -5.16
N ALA A 225 -16.86 19.88 -5.96
CA ALA A 225 -15.84 20.18 -6.95
C ALA A 225 -14.47 20.36 -6.27
N GLY A 226 -13.45 19.67 -6.78
CA GLY A 226 -12.08 19.77 -6.25
C GLY A 226 -11.83 19.00 -4.95
N GLU A 227 -12.85 18.36 -4.37
CA GLU A 227 -12.69 17.43 -3.24
C GLU A 227 -12.50 15.98 -3.71
N VAL A 228 -11.71 15.24 -2.93
CA VAL A 228 -11.53 13.80 -3.05
C VAL A 228 -12.11 13.12 -1.80
N LEU A 229 -13.11 12.27 -2.00
CA LEU A 229 -13.73 11.47 -0.95
C LEU A 229 -13.24 10.03 -1.03
N ILE A 230 -12.73 9.49 0.07
CA ILE A 230 -12.30 8.10 0.18
C ILE A 230 -13.31 7.31 1.01
N ALA A 231 -13.72 6.14 0.53
CA ALA A 231 -14.53 5.22 1.32
C ALA A 231 -13.81 4.85 2.64
N GLY A 232 -14.47 5.07 3.78
CA GLY A 232 -13.89 4.81 5.11
C GLY A 232 -13.91 3.35 5.55
N THR A 233 -14.71 2.53 4.87
CA THR A 233 -14.89 1.11 5.14
C THR A 233 -15.08 0.36 3.82
N ASN A 234 -14.77 -0.94 3.81
CA ASN A 234 -15.15 -1.84 2.73
C ASN A 234 -16.67 -2.08 2.73
#